data_AF-A0ABD2FY34-F1
#
_entry.id   AF-A0ABD2FY34-F1
#
_cell.length_a   1.000
_cell.length_b   1.000
_cell.length_c   1.000
_cell.angle_alpha   90.00
_cell.angle_beta   90.00
_cell.angle_gamma   90.00
#
_symmetry.space_group_name_H-M   'P 1'
#
loop_
_entity.id
_entity.type
_entity.pdbx_description
1 polymer ?
#
loop_
_entity_poly.entity_id
_entity_poly.type
_entity_poly.pdbx_seq_one_letter_code
_entity_poly.pdbx_strand_id
1 'polypeptide(L)'
;MLEIFYQSVVASALFFAAVCWGGSIRAGDTSRINKLIRKAGSVIGIKLDPFEAVVERRTLNRLLSIMDNPTHPLHLQLDSQRSSFSNRLLQLRSAITLYNKSPLAGR
;
A
#
# COMPACT_ATOMS: atom_id res chain seq x y z
N MET A 1 -21.65 -18.31 5.22
CA MET A 1 -22.02 -16.87 5.25
C MET A 1 -21.35 -16.09 6.37
N LEU A 2 -21.39 -16.54 7.63
CA LEU A 2 -20.77 -15.84 8.76
C LEU A 2 -19.24 -15.66 8.62
N GLU A 3 -18.57 -16.65 8.04
CA GLU A 3 -17.13 -16.62 7.78
C GLU A 3 -16.74 -15.52 6.80
N ILE A 4 -17.43 -15.41 5.66
CA ILE A 4 -17.19 -14.35 4.66
C ILE A 4 -17.44 -12.97 5.25
N PHE A 5 -18.49 -12.84 6.08
CA PHE A 5 -18.78 -11.60 6.80
C PHE A 5 -17.64 -11.24 7.76
N TYR A 6 -17.20 -12.18 8.60
CA TYR A 6 -16.11 -11.95 9.55
C TYR A 6 -14.80 -11.60 8.84
N GLN A 7 -14.46 -12.34 7.78
CA GLN A 7 -13.31 -12.05 6.93
C GLN A 7 -13.39 -10.63 6.34
N SER A 8 -14.54 -10.24 5.78
CA SER A 8 -14.71 -8.91 5.18
C SER A 8 -14.60 -7.77 6.20
N VAL A 9 -15.17 -7.94 7.39
CA VAL A 9 -15.17 -6.94 8.46
C VAL A 9 -13.77 -6.80 9.05
N VAL A 10 -13.14 -7.91 9.44
CA VAL A 10 -11.77 -7.91 9.99
C VAL A 10 -10.78 -7.35 8.97
N ALA A 11 -10.91 -7.76 7.70
CA ALA A 11 -10.14 -7.18 6.62
C ALA A 11 -10.35 -5.65 6.60
N SER A 12 -11.58 -5.17 6.45
CA SER A 12 -11.87 -3.73 6.36
C SER A 12 -11.32 -2.91 7.53
N ALA A 13 -11.40 -3.43 8.76
CA ALA A 13 -10.86 -2.77 9.96
C ALA A 13 -9.33 -2.69 9.94
N LEU A 14 -8.65 -3.79 9.57
CA LEU A 14 -7.19 -3.81 9.41
C LEU A 14 -6.73 -2.83 8.32
N PHE A 15 -7.48 -2.74 7.24
CA PHE A 15 -7.19 -1.79 6.17
C PHE A 15 -7.46 -0.35 6.53
N PHE A 16 -8.56 -0.07 7.22
CA PHE A 16 -8.85 1.25 7.73
C PHE A 16 -7.74 1.69 8.68
N ALA A 17 -7.34 0.83 9.62
CA ALA A 17 -6.21 1.08 10.51
C ALA A 17 -4.92 1.36 9.72
N ALA A 18 -4.62 0.58 8.68
CA ALA A 18 -3.44 0.77 7.83
C ALA A 18 -3.46 2.06 7.00
N VAL A 19 -4.62 2.43 6.45
CA VAL A 19 -4.81 3.68 5.69
C VAL A 19 -4.74 4.89 6.63
N CYS A 20 -5.38 4.82 7.79
CA CYS A 20 -5.31 5.86 8.83
C CYS A 20 -3.91 6.00 9.44
N TRP A 21 -3.11 4.92 9.48
CA TRP A 21 -1.71 4.98 9.91
C TRP A 21 -0.81 5.75 8.92
N GLY A 22 -1.33 6.12 7.74
CA GLY A 22 -0.78 7.19 6.91
C GLY A 22 0.72 7.11 6.64
N GLY A 23 1.15 6.20 5.75
CA GLY A 23 2.51 6.17 5.19
C GLY A 23 3.68 5.96 6.16
N SER A 24 3.44 6.00 7.47
CA SER A 24 4.46 5.94 8.52
C SER A 24 4.57 4.55 9.15
N ILE A 25 4.10 3.51 8.45
CA ILE A 25 4.28 2.12 8.85
C ILE A 25 5.76 1.77 8.74
N ARG A 26 6.41 1.55 9.87
CA ARG A 26 7.79 1.06 9.93
C ARG A 26 7.78 -0.47 9.82
N ALA A 27 8.92 -1.07 9.48
CA ALA A 27 9.06 -2.52 9.42
C ALA A 27 8.61 -3.23 10.73
N GLY A 28 8.77 -2.56 11.88
CA GLY A 28 8.29 -3.04 13.17
C GLY A 28 6.76 -3.13 13.25
N ASP A 29 6.03 -2.17 12.69
CA ASP A 29 4.58 -2.13 12.71
C ASP A 29 3.99 -3.19 11.78
N THR A 30 4.60 -3.39 10.61
CA THR A 30 4.27 -4.48 9.68
C THR A 30 4.34 -5.85 10.37
N SER A 31 5.40 -6.08 11.15
CA SER A 31 5.56 -7.34 11.90
C SER A 31 4.47 -7.55 12.96
N ARG A 32 4.00 -6.48 13.60
CA ARG A 32 2.91 -6.52 14.60
C ARG A 32 1.58 -6.81 13.93
N ILE A 33 1.30 -6.17 12.79
CA ILE A 33 0.09 -6.41 12.00
C ILE A 33 0.06 -7.86 11.49
N ASN A 34 1.18 -8.38 10.98
CA ASN A 34 1.27 -9.77 10.55
C ASN A 34 1.02 -10.78 11.69
N LYS A 35 1.40 -10.46 12.93
CA LYS A 35 1.04 -11.27 14.11
C LYS A 35 -0.47 -11.26 14.37
N LEU A 36 -1.13 -10.10 14.23
CA LEU A 36 -2.58 -9.99 14.38
C LEU A 36 -3.32 -10.77 13.28
N ILE A 37 -2.87 -10.65 12.03
CA ILE A 37 -3.40 -11.41 10.89
C ILE A 37 -3.28 -12.92 11.14
N ARG A 38 -2.13 -13.39 11.64
CA ARG A 38 -1.93 -14.80 12.00
C ARG A 38 -2.87 -15.25 13.11
N LYS A 39 -3.07 -14.44 14.15
CA LYS A 39 -4.02 -14.75 15.23
C LYS A 39 -5.46 -14.82 14.71
N ALA A 40 -5.87 -13.84 13.90
CA ALA A 40 -7.19 -13.84 13.27
C ALA A 40 -7.38 -15.08 12.39
N GLY A 41 -6.39 -15.44 11.58
CA GLY A 41 -6.41 -16.66 10.79
C GLY A 41 -6.53 -17.94 11.63
N SER A 42 -5.84 -17.99 12.78
CA SER A 42 -5.98 -19.11 13.72
C SER A 42 -7.38 -19.23 14.33
N VAL A 43 -8.08 -18.10 14.57
CA VAL A 43 -9.45 -18.09 15.11
C VAL A 43 -10.45 -18.56 14.05
N ILE A 44 -10.23 -18.19 12.79
CA ILE A 44 -11.13 -18.53 11.68
C ILE A 44 -10.79 -19.91 11.08
N GLY A 45 -9.62 -20.48 11.42
CA GLY A 45 -9.14 -21.73 10.85
C GLY A 45 -8.57 -21.60 9.43
N ILE A 46 -8.29 -20.37 8.96
CA ILE A 46 -7.85 -20.09 7.59
C ILE A 46 -6.57 -19.26 7.60
N LYS A 47 -5.63 -19.64 6.73
CA LYS A 47 -4.40 -18.87 6.53
C LYS A 47 -4.74 -17.60 5.74
N LEU A 48 -4.66 -16.45 6.42
CA LEU A 48 -4.85 -15.14 5.80
C LEU A 48 -3.58 -14.67 5.09
N ASP A 49 -3.77 -13.91 4.01
CA ASP A 49 -2.68 -13.28 3.28
C ASP A 49 -1.93 -12.27 4.18
N PRO A 50 -0.59 -12.18 4.07
CA PRO A 50 0.21 -11.24 4.85
C PRO A 50 -0.12 -9.80 4.45
N PHE A 51 0.06 -8.88 5.39
CA PHE A 51 -0.28 -7.47 5.23
C PHE A 51 0.27 -6.85 3.94
N GLU A 52 1.52 -7.17 3.59
CA GLU A 52 2.23 -6.64 2.44
C GLU A 52 1.56 -7.02 1.12
N ALA A 53 1.25 -8.30 0.93
CA ALA A 53 0.60 -8.80 -0.29
C ALA A 53 -0.78 -8.16 -0.48
N VAL A 54 -1.45 -7.94 0.64
CA VAL A 54 -2.78 -7.39 0.67
C VAL A 54 -2.75 -5.88 0.36
N VAL A 55 -1.80 -5.14 0.91
CA VAL A 55 -1.57 -3.71 0.58
C VAL A 55 -1.18 -3.57 -0.88
N GLU A 56 -0.23 -4.37 -1.37
CA GLU A 56 0.23 -4.36 -2.77
C GLU A 56 -0.93 -4.60 -3.74
N ARG A 57 -1.72 -5.65 -3.52
CA ARG A 57 -2.89 -5.93 -4.37
C ARG A 57 -3.86 -4.76 -4.39
N ARG A 58 -4.07 -4.09 -3.24
CA ARG A 58 -4.99 -2.93 -3.16
C ARG A 58 -4.43 -1.68 -3.80
N THR A 59 -3.16 -1.36 -3.59
CA THR A 59 -2.53 -0.20 -4.21
C THR A 59 -2.50 -0.37 -5.72
N LEU A 60 -2.18 -1.57 -6.22
CA LEU A 60 -2.26 -1.89 -7.64
C LEU A 60 -3.68 -1.74 -8.19
N ASN A 61 -4.69 -2.34 -7.55
CA ASN A 61 -6.08 -2.19 -8.01
C ASN A 61 -6.55 -0.74 -8.01
N ARG A 62 -6.15 0.05 -7.01
CA ARG A 62 -6.49 1.48 -6.96
C ARG A 62 -5.80 2.26 -8.07
N LEU A 63 -4.54 1.96 -8.35
CA LEU A 63 -3.77 2.58 -9.41
C LEU A 63 -4.34 2.25 -10.79
N LEU A 64 -4.64 0.98 -11.04
CA LEU A 64 -5.32 0.54 -12.27
C LEU A 64 -6.65 1.25 -12.45
N SER A 65 -7.48 1.33 -11.40
CA SER A 65 -8.75 2.07 -11.46
C SER A 65 -8.61 3.56 -11.84
N ILE A 66 -7.46 4.19 -11.55
CA ILE A 66 -7.17 5.56 -11.97
C ILE A 66 -6.68 5.59 -13.42
N MET A 67 -5.80 4.65 -13.79
CA MET A 67 -5.25 4.56 -15.14
C MET A 67 -6.31 4.17 -16.18
N ASP A 68 -7.26 3.32 -15.82
CA ASP A 68 -8.34 2.86 -16.71
C ASP A 68 -9.45 3.91 -16.87
N ASN A 69 -9.46 4.96 -16.04
CA ASN A 69 -10.45 6.02 -16.07
C ASN A 69 -9.86 7.37 -16.51
N PRO A 70 -10.04 7.78 -17.78
CA PRO A 70 -9.47 9.02 -18.30
C PRO A 70 -10.10 10.29 -17.69
N THR A 71 -11.30 10.20 -17.10
CA THR A 71 -11.93 11.35 -16.43
C THR A 71 -11.47 11.52 -14.99
N HIS A 72 -10.62 10.63 -14.47
CA HIS A 72 -10.15 10.70 -13.11
C HIS A 72 -9.19 11.90 -12.93
N PRO A 73 -9.32 12.72 -11.87
CA PRO A 73 -8.51 13.94 -11.71
C PRO A 73 -6.99 13.67 -11.67
N LEU A 74 -6.59 12.50 -11.17
CA LEU A 74 -5.19 12.06 -11.12
C LEU A 74 -4.69 11.33 -12.37
N HIS A 75 -5.54 11.09 -13.39
CA HIS A 75 -5.18 10.31 -14.57
C HIS A 75 -4.01 10.93 -15.34
N LEU A 76 -4.11 12.23 -15.63
CA LEU A 76 -3.07 12.99 -16.34
C LEU A 76 -1.73 13.00 -15.58
N GLN A 77 -1.79 13.05 -14.25
CA GLN A 77 -0.58 13.01 -13.42
C GLN A 77 0.10 11.64 -13.52
N LEU A 78 -0.66 10.53 -13.45
CA LEU A 78 -0.07 9.20 -13.60
C LEU A 78 0.41 8.93 -15.03
N ASP A 79 -0.31 9.42 -16.03
CA ASP A 79 0.07 9.26 -17.45
C ASP A 79 1.37 10.04 -17.77
N SER A 80 1.55 11.24 -17.23
CA SER A 80 2.81 11.99 -17.36
C SER A 80 3.99 11.37 -16.60
N GLN A 81 3.74 10.54 -15.58
CA GLN A 81 4.79 9.77 -14.88
C GLN A 81 5.22 8.52 -15.66
N ARG A 82 4.57 8.22 -16.79
CA ARG A 82 4.85 7.04 -17.58
C ARG A 82 6.11 7.25 -18.41
N SER A 83 6.99 6.25 -18.42
CA SER A 83 8.17 6.25 -19.27
C SER A 83 7.77 6.22 -20.74
N SER A 84 8.23 7.20 -21.53
CA SER A 84 7.98 7.23 -22.99
C SER A 84 8.58 6.04 -23.74
N PHE A 85 9.61 5.37 -23.18
CA PHE A 85 10.25 4.22 -23.81
C PHE A 85 9.54 2.89 -23.51
N SER A 86 9.05 2.70 -22.29
CA SER A 86 8.56 1.39 -21.82
C SER A 86 7.09 1.38 -21.39
N ASN A 87 6.43 2.54 -21.36
CA ASN A 87 5.09 2.71 -20.82
C ASN A 87 4.93 2.18 -19.38
N ARG A 88 6.03 2.07 -18.62
CA ARG A 88 5.99 1.73 -17.18
C ARG A 88 5.94 2.99 -16.35
N LEU A 89 5.22 2.94 -15.23
CA LEU A 89 5.25 4.03 -14.25
C LEU A 89 6.65 4.12 -13.65
N LEU A 90 7.20 5.33 -13.66
CA LEU A 90 8.47 5.60 -13.02
C LEU A 90 8.28 5.61 -11.50
N GLN A 91 9.28 5.12 -10.77
CA GLN A 91 9.25 5.21 -9.30
C GLN A 91 9.21 6.68 -8.89
N LEU A 92 8.18 7.06 -8.14
CA LEU A 92 8.10 8.34 -7.45
C LEU A 92 9.31 8.45 -6.52
N ARG A 93 10.29 9.28 -6.90
CA ARG A 93 11.40 9.64 -6.01
C ARG A 93 10.83 10.45 -4.86
N SER A 94 10.57 9.81 -3.72
CA SER A 94 10.16 10.50 -2.51
C SER A 94 11.35 11.34 -2.00
N ALA A 95 11.10 12.65 -1.82
CA ALA A 95 12.08 13.66 -1.39
C ALA A 95 12.75 13.34 -0.03
N ILE A 96 12.20 12.39 0.73
CA ILE A 96 12.72 11.91 2.01
C ILE A 96 14.16 11.36 1.87
N THR A 97 14.51 10.81 0.70
CA THR A 97 15.87 10.26 0.46
C THR A 97 16.94 11.32 0.22
N LEU A 98 16.56 12.56 -0.10
CA LEU A 98 17.50 13.67 -0.29
C LEU A 98 17.89 14.34 1.04
N TYR A 99 17.02 14.32 2.05
CA TYR A 99 17.34 14.91 3.37
C TYR A 99 18.39 14.10 4.15
N ASN A 100 18.50 12.80 3.89
CA ASN A 100 19.49 11.92 4.53
C ASN A 100 20.82 11.83 3.75
N LYS A 101 20.96 12.57 2.65
CA LYS A 101 22.16 12.57 1.78
C LYS A 101 22.70 13.97 1.50
N SER A 102 22.51 14.92 2.41
CA SER A 102 23.32 16.14 2.45
C SER A 102 24.49 15.93 3.41
N PRO A 103 25.68 15.50 2.95
CA PRO A 103 26.90 15.84 3.65
C PRO A 103 27.09 17.35 3.54
N LEU A 104 27.39 17.98 4.67
CA LEU A 104 27.72 19.41 4.78
C LEU A 104 28.80 19.76 3.76
N ALA A 105 28.40 20.39 2.66
CA ALA A 105 29.30 20.98 1.69
C ALA A 105 29.67 22.39 2.17
N GLY A 106 30.92 22.53 2.63
CA GLY A 106 31.76 23.71 2.47
C GLY A 106 31.30 25.02 3.14
N ARG A 107 31.92 25.34 4.28
CA ARG A 107 32.64 26.60 4.46
C ARG A 107 33.93 26.33 5.21
#